data_AF-A0A524A996-F1
#
_entry.id   AF-A0A524A996-F1
#
_cell.length_a   1.000
_cell.length_b   1.000
_cell.length_c   1.000
_cell.angle_alpha   90.00
_cell.angle_beta   90.00
_cell.angle_gamma   90.00
#
_symmetry.space_group_name_H-M   'P 1'
#
loop_
_entity.id
_entity.type
_entity.pdbx_description
1 polymer ?
#
loop_
_entity_poly.entity_id
_entity_poly.type
_entity_poly.pdbx_seq_one_letter_code
_entity_poly.pdbx_strand_id
1 'polypeptide(L)'
;MVVDGQTYGSDVIILPDGVVGDWQRKEEHVLHPQDVKIVLKMAPEVVVIGQGSVKNMRVLPETEERLKARGIKVRAFKTAKACETYRELRNQRKVAAVLHVTC
;
A
#
# COMPACT_ATOMS: atom_id res chain seq x y z
N MET A 1 -4.34 10.83 7.83
CA MET A 1 -3.28 9.94 8.38
C MET A 1 -1.99 10.74 8.53
N VAL A 2 -1.15 10.46 9.52
CA VAL A 2 0.15 11.14 9.69
C VAL A 2 1.28 10.17 9.38
N VAL A 3 2.15 10.52 8.43
CA VAL A 3 3.37 9.78 8.08
C VAL A 3 4.54 10.75 8.19
N ASP A 4 5.53 10.41 9.03
CA ASP A 4 6.72 11.25 9.26
C ASP A 4 6.41 12.72 9.66
N GLY A 5 5.37 12.92 10.47
CA GLY A 5 4.92 14.26 10.88
C GLY A 5 4.10 15.03 9.83
N GLN A 6 3.95 14.50 8.61
CA GLN A 6 3.12 15.09 7.57
C GLN A 6 1.71 14.47 7.56
N THR A 7 0.70 15.33 7.48
CA THR A 7 -0.70 14.92 7.41
C THR A 7 -1.12 14.70 5.95
N TYR A 8 -1.53 13.46 5.65
CA TYR A 8 -2.09 13.05 4.37
C TYR A 8 -3.60 12.88 4.51
N GLY A 9 -4.36 13.68 3.75
CA GLY A 9 -5.82 13.59 3.63
C GLY A 9 -6.28 12.64 2.53
N SER A 10 -5.39 12.31 1.59
CA SER A 10 -5.62 11.41 0.46
C SER A 10 -4.82 10.12 0.61
N ASP A 11 -5.03 9.18 -0.32
CA ASP A 11 -4.31 7.91 -0.36
C ASP A 11 -2.80 8.14 -0.47
N VAL A 12 -2.04 7.30 0.23
CA VAL A 12 -0.57 7.39 0.25
C VAL A 12 0.05 6.05 -0.12
N ILE A 13 1.23 6.11 -0.73
CA ILE A 13 2.15 4.98 -0.77
C ILE A 13 3.37 5.31 0.09
N ILE A 14 3.67 4.44 1.04
CA ILE A 14 4.91 4.48 1.81
C ILE A 14 5.86 3.47 1.19
N LEU A 15 7.02 3.93 0.75
CA LEU A 15 8.11 3.13 0.22
C LEU A 15 9.25 3.11 1.24
N PRO A 16 10.14 2.11 1.18
CA PRO A 16 11.32 2.10 2.06
C PRO A 16 12.25 3.31 1.85
N ASP A 17 12.20 3.94 0.68
CA ASP A 17 13.05 5.08 0.30
C ASP A 17 12.34 6.44 0.42
N GLY A 18 11.05 6.46 0.77
CA GLY A 18 10.30 7.71 0.85
C GLY A 18 8.78 7.53 0.83
N VAL A 19 8.06 8.64 0.88
CA VAL A 19 6.59 8.66 0.88
C VAL A 19 6.10 9.31 -0.41
N VAL A 20 5.15 8.67 -1.07
CA VAL A 20 4.47 9.18 -2.25
C VAL A 20 3.04 9.55 -1.83
N GLY A 21 2.86 10.86 -1.63
CA GLY A 21 1.54 11.47 -1.42
C GLY A 21 0.74 11.59 -2.73
N ASP A 22 -0.55 11.86 -2.58
CA ASP A 22 -1.49 12.14 -3.68
C ASP A 22 -1.47 11.08 -4.79
N TRP A 23 -1.45 9.81 -4.38
CA TRP A 23 -1.36 8.73 -5.34
C TRP A 23 -2.68 8.58 -6.11
N GLN A 24 -2.62 8.92 -7.40
CA GLN A 24 -3.75 8.82 -8.30
C GLN A 24 -3.96 7.37 -8.74
N ARG A 25 -5.14 6.84 -8.43
CA ARG A 25 -5.60 5.52 -8.85
C ARG A 25 -6.33 5.62 -10.19
N LYS A 26 -6.25 4.55 -10.99
CA LYS A 26 -7.01 4.45 -12.24
C LYS A 26 -8.52 4.41 -12.01
N GLU A 27 -8.97 3.76 -10.95
CA GLU A 27 -10.39 3.59 -10.62
C GLU A 27 -10.62 3.77 -9.11
N GLU A 28 -11.74 4.38 -8.74
CA GLU A 28 -12.12 4.53 -7.35
C GLU A 28 -12.45 3.15 -6.73
N HIS A 29 -11.81 2.85 -5.60
CA HIS A 29 -11.96 1.60 -4.82
C HIS A 29 -11.39 0.32 -5.45
N VAL A 30 -10.69 0.38 -6.58
CA VAL A 30 -10.05 -0.79 -7.17
C VAL A 30 -8.54 -0.56 -7.30
N LEU A 31 -7.76 -1.52 -6.82
CA LEU A 31 -6.31 -1.50 -6.98
C LEU A 31 -5.90 -2.26 -8.24
N HIS A 32 -5.51 -1.55 -9.28
CA HIS A 32 -5.00 -2.14 -10.51
C HIS A 32 -3.50 -2.44 -10.44
N PRO A 33 -3.02 -3.39 -11.26
CA PRO A 33 -1.59 -3.69 -11.38
C PRO A 33 -0.79 -2.47 -11.86
N GLN A 34 -1.44 -1.51 -12.51
CA GLN A 34 -0.82 -0.26 -12.95
C GLN A 34 -0.52 0.69 -11.79
N ASP A 35 -1.37 0.70 -10.76
CA ASP A 35 -1.23 1.63 -9.63
C ASP A 35 -0.05 1.21 -8.73
N VAL A 36 0.28 -0.09 -8.70
CA VAL A 36 1.41 -0.63 -7.92
C VAL A 36 2.74 -0.67 -8.68
N LYS A 37 2.85 -0.04 -9.86
CA LYS A 37 4.09 -0.01 -10.66
C LYS A 37 5.29 0.51 -9.86
N ILE A 38 5.08 1.53 -9.03
CA ILE A 38 6.16 2.09 -8.21
C ILE A 38 6.63 1.10 -7.14
N VAL A 39 5.71 0.32 -6.56
CA VAL A 39 6.02 -0.76 -5.62
C VAL A 39 6.79 -1.87 -6.34
N LEU A 40 6.37 -2.25 -7.55
CA LEU A 40 7.06 -3.25 -8.36
C LEU A 40 8.48 -2.81 -8.76
N LYS A 41 8.69 -1.51 -9.00
CA LYS A 41 10.01 -0.94 -9.30
C LYS A 41 10.93 -0.96 -8.09
N MET A 42 10.38 -0.67 -6.90
CA MET A 42 11.13 -0.70 -5.64
C MET A 42 11.46 -2.12 -5.16
N ALA A 43 10.72 -3.13 -5.63
CA ALA A 43 10.89 -4.53 -5.28
C ALA A 43 11.05 -4.78 -3.75
N PRO A 44 10.09 -4.34 -2.92
CA PRO A 44 10.11 -4.63 -1.49
C PRO A 44 9.89 -6.13 -1.23
N GLU A 45 10.28 -6.61 -0.06
CA GLU A 45 10.01 -7.99 0.34
C GLU A 45 8.54 -8.22 0.69
N VAL A 46 7.89 -7.18 1.23
CA VAL A 46 6.48 -7.22 1.64
C VAL A 46 5.80 -5.91 1.23
N VAL A 47 4.59 -6.01 0.69
CA VAL A 47 3.68 -4.89 0.52
C VAL A 47 2.46 -5.06 1.41
N VAL A 48 2.17 -4.04 2.21
CA VAL A 48 1.00 -3.98 3.07
C VAL A 48 -0.04 -3.06 2.44
N ILE A 49 -1.24 -3.57 2.19
CA ILE A 49 -2.32 -2.82 1.55
C ILE A 49 -3.38 -2.49 2.59
N GLY A 50 -3.62 -1.21 2.83
CA GLY A 50 -4.70 -0.67 3.63
C GLY A 50 -5.93 -0.43 2.76
N GLN A 51 -6.98 -1.20 2.95
CA GLN A 51 -8.19 -1.18 2.12
C GLN A 51 -9.20 -0.08 2.54
N GLY A 52 -8.84 0.82 3.44
CA GLY A 52 -9.76 1.77 4.05
C GLY A 52 -10.48 1.19 5.27
N SER A 53 -11.49 1.92 5.74
CA SER A 53 -12.23 1.60 6.97
C SER A 53 -13.62 1.05 6.72
N VAL A 54 -14.33 1.56 5.69
CA VAL A 54 -15.77 1.31 5.47
C VAL A 54 -16.05 0.63 4.12
N LYS A 55 -15.51 1.14 3.01
CA LYS A 55 -15.79 0.65 1.65
C LYS A 55 -14.77 -0.31 1.03
N ASN A 56 -13.86 -0.89 1.83
CA ASN A 56 -12.89 -1.92 1.45
C ASN A 56 -12.45 -1.86 -0.02
N MET A 57 -11.44 -1.04 -0.34
CA MET A 57 -10.78 -1.07 -1.64
C MET A 57 -10.49 -2.53 -2.05
N ARG A 58 -11.02 -2.94 -3.20
CA ARG A 58 -10.81 -4.27 -3.75
C ARG A 58 -9.46 -4.33 -4.41
N VAL A 59 -8.62 -5.25 -3.96
CA VAL A 59 -7.38 -5.57 -4.66
C VAL A 59 -7.73 -6.56 -5.78
N LEU A 60 -7.40 -6.21 -7.03
CA LEU A 60 -7.61 -7.16 -8.12
C LEU A 60 -6.66 -8.35 -7.96
N PRO A 61 -7.12 -9.58 -8.28
CA PRO A 61 -6.27 -10.77 -8.24
C PRO A 61 -5.04 -10.59 -9.13
N GLU A 62 -5.20 -9.96 -10.31
CA GLU A 62 -4.10 -9.63 -11.21
C GLU A 62 -3.02 -8.77 -10.56
N THR A 63 -3.41 -7.84 -9.68
CA THR A 63 -2.47 -7.00 -8.92
C THR A 63 -1.68 -7.84 -7.93
N GLU A 64 -2.36 -8.71 -7.17
CA GLU A 64 -1.69 -9.61 -6.24
C GLU A 64 -0.75 -10.57 -6.96
N GLU A 65 -1.18 -11.15 -8.08
CA GLU A 65 -0.38 -12.06 -8.89
C GLU A 65 0.86 -11.36 -9.45
N ARG A 66 0.73 -10.11 -9.93
CA ARG A 66 1.85 -9.31 -10.41
C ARG A 66 2.91 -9.08 -9.32
N LEU A 67 2.46 -8.81 -8.09
CA LEU A 67 3.33 -8.63 -6.93
C LEU A 67 3.98 -9.95 -6.52
N LYS A 68 3.20 -11.03 -6.42
CA LYS A 68 3.68 -12.38 -6.08
C LYS A 68 4.68 -12.91 -7.11
N ALA A 69 4.44 -12.68 -8.40
CA ALA A 69 5.35 -13.05 -9.48
C ALA A 69 6.71 -12.34 -9.40
N ARG A 70 6.80 -11.22 -8.67
CA ARG A 70 8.05 -10.52 -8.35
C ARG A 70 8.65 -10.94 -7.01
N GLY A 71 8.12 -11.98 -6.37
CA GLY A 71 8.55 -12.45 -5.05
C GLY A 71 8.08 -11.55 -3.89
N ILE A 72 7.18 -10.60 -4.15
CA ILE A 72 6.70 -9.65 -3.16
C ILE A 72 5.53 -10.28 -2.40
N LYS A 73 5.63 -10.35 -1.07
CA LYS A 73 4.54 -10.86 -0.22
C LYS A 73 3.47 -9.78 -0.06
N VAL A 74 2.24 -10.08 -0.45
CA VAL A 74 1.10 -9.16 -0.33
C VAL A 74 0.34 -9.43 0.97
N ARG A 75 0.05 -8.37 1.73
CA ARG A 75 -0.76 -8.40 2.95
C ARG A 75 -1.83 -7.32 2.91
N ALA A 76 -3.08 -7.68 2.64
CA ALA A 76 -4.21 -6.74 2.61
C ALA A 76 -5.00 -6.77 3.92
N PHE A 77 -5.21 -5.60 4.52
CA PHE A 77 -5.98 -5.42 5.76
C PHE A 77 -6.76 -4.10 5.73
N LYS A 78 -7.64 -3.88 6.71
CA LYS A 78 -8.16 -2.54 7.02
C LYS A 78 -7.00 -1.59 7.33
N THR A 79 -7.12 -0.31 6.95
CA THR A 79 -6.01 0.67 7.05
C THR A 79 -5.40 0.74 8.46
N ALA A 80 -6.19 0.66 9.53
CA ALA A 80 -5.67 0.63 10.90
C ALA A 80 -4.69 -0.53 11.14
N LYS A 81 -5.10 -1.76 10.80
CA LYS A 81 -4.28 -2.97 10.94
C LYS A 81 -3.11 -3.00 9.96
N ALA A 82 -3.28 -2.42 8.77
CA ALA A 82 -2.22 -2.23 7.80
C ALA A 82 -1.10 -1.32 8.35
N CYS A 83 -1.46 -0.21 9.00
CA CYS A 83 -0.50 0.66 9.67
C CYS A 83 0.27 -0.04 10.79
N GLU A 84 -0.43 -0.83 11.62
CA GLU A 84 0.22 -1.64 12.67
C GLU A 84 1.22 -2.63 12.07
N THR A 85 0.76 -3.42 11.10
CA THR A 85 1.60 -4.40 10.40
C THR A 85 2.82 -3.73 9.76
N TYR A 86 2.64 -2.58 9.10
CA TYR A 86 3.74 -1.83 8.51
C TYR A 86 4.77 -1.42 9.56
N ARG A 87 4.35 -0.89 10.72
CA ARG A 87 5.24 -0.47 11.80
C ARG A 87 6.04 -1.62 12.39
N GLU A 88 5.44 -2.80 12.52
CA GLU A 88 6.15 -3.99 13.01
C GLU A 88 7.20 -4.48 12.00
N LEU A 89 6.86 -4.43 10.71
CA LEU A 89 7.70 -5.00 9.66
C LEU A 89 8.79 -4.06 9.15
N ARG A 90 8.58 -2.73 9.17
CA ARG A 90 9.51 -1.73 8.62
C ARG A 90 10.92 -1.78 9.23
N ASN A 91 11.06 -2.25 10.47
CA ASN A 91 12.35 -2.33 11.16
C ASN A 91 13.09 -3.64 10.89
N GLN A 92 12.43 -4.62 10.26
CA GLN A 92 12.97 -5.97 10.08
C GLN A 92 13.27 -6.30 8.61
N ARG A 93 12.60 -5.63 7.67
CA ARG A 93 12.63 -5.96 6.24
C ARG A 93 12.24 -4.77 5.38
N LYS A 94 12.53 -4.84 4.07
CA LYS A 94 12.08 -3.83 3.10
C LYS A 94 10.59 -3.96 2.86
N VAL A 95 9.81 -3.06 3.44
CA VAL A 95 8.35 -3.08 3.36
C VAL A 95 7.85 -1.83 2.66
N ALA A 96 6.88 -1.99 1.77
CA ALA A 96 6.08 -0.90 1.25
C ALA A 96 4.66 -0.96 1.85
N ALA A 97 4.01 0.19 1.99
CA ALA A 97 2.61 0.30 2.38
C ALA A 97 1.83 1.06 1.31
N VAL A 98 0.64 0.59 0.98
CA VAL A 98 -0.30 1.26 0.07
C VAL A 98 -1.56 1.48 0.88
N LEU A 99 -1.84 2.71 1.32
CA LEU A 99 -2.87 2.98 2.31
C LEU A 99 -3.96 3.86 1.72
N HIS A 100 -5.17 3.31 1.68
CA HIS A 100 -6.38 4.07 1.40
C HIS A 100 -6.82 4.81 2.67
N VAL A 101 -6.89 6.14 2.58
CA VAL A 101 -7.17 7.03 3.72
C VAL A 101 -8.60 7.55 3.69
N THR A 102 -9.20 7.58 2.50
CA THR A 102 -10.57 8.02 2.27
C THR A 102 -11.60 6.93 2.63
N CYS A 103 -12.82 7.35 2.98
CA CYS A 103 -13.90 6.52 3.51
C CYS A 103 -14.92 6.14 2.44
#